data_AF-A0A929M7H5-F1
#
_entry.id   AF-A0A929M7H5-F1
#
_cell.length_a   1.000
_cell.length_b   1.000
_cell.length_c   1.000
_cell.angle_alpha   90.00
_cell.angle_beta   90.00
_cell.angle_gamma   90.00
#
_symmetry.space_group_name_H-M   'P 1'
#
loop_
_entity.id
_entity.type
_entity.pdbx_description
1 polymer ?
#
loop_
_entity_poly.entity_id
_entity_poly.type
_entity_poly.pdbx_seq_one_letter_code
_entity_poly.pdbx_strand_id
1 'polypeptide(L)'
;MKKIFQASLLTVAMFGSLSYATYSWISPTRSVINKITNDNLVYTPRNGGTYKVMYIPEFDELRKDLGAVINHDDGFVQIDPPNTPLKYQGQCVSLVKALTYARHQTSQWKPGPQVGVDNMRPGRAIAAFNSYGEYAGHAAILLSQDSEGITVFDQNWLEDQRVAIHKINFKTLNKGKGDGDITNAYSYFIIK
;
A
#
# COMPACT_ATOMS: atom_id res chain seq x y z
N MET A 1 -11.16 11.75 69.64
CA MET A 1 -12.35 11.46 68.79
C MET A 1 -11.88 11.21 67.37
N LYS A 2 -12.42 10.13 66.78
CA LYS A 2 -12.16 9.64 65.42
C LYS A 2 -12.51 10.71 64.37
N LYS A 3 -11.73 10.79 63.28
CA LYS A 3 -12.22 10.60 61.90
C LYS A 3 -11.05 10.60 60.92
N ILE A 4 -10.77 9.41 60.41
CA ILE A 4 -9.94 9.11 59.25
C ILE A 4 -10.73 9.57 58.02
N PHE A 5 -10.15 10.41 57.16
CA PHE A 5 -10.66 10.65 55.81
C PHE A 5 -9.85 9.80 54.83
N GLN A 6 -10.42 8.64 54.48
CA GLN A 6 -10.15 7.94 53.23
C GLN A 6 -11.15 8.43 52.18
N ALA A 7 -10.68 8.67 50.95
CA ALA A 7 -11.41 8.71 49.67
C ALA A 7 -10.69 9.73 48.76
N SER A 8 -10.25 9.47 47.53
CA SER A 8 -10.33 8.30 46.66
C SER A 8 -9.23 8.45 45.62
N LEU A 9 -8.36 7.44 45.49
CA LEU A 9 -7.48 7.33 44.32
C LEU A 9 -8.39 6.93 43.15
N LEU A 10 -8.68 7.85 42.23
CA LEU A 10 -9.36 7.53 40.99
C LEU A 10 -8.36 6.80 40.09
N THR A 11 -8.17 5.52 40.32
CA THR A 11 -7.44 4.65 39.40
C THR A 11 -8.32 4.47 38.17
N VAL A 12 -8.13 5.33 37.16
CA VAL A 12 -8.64 5.06 35.82
C VAL A 12 -7.83 3.87 35.30
N ALA A 13 -8.34 2.67 35.53
CA ALA A 13 -7.92 1.49 34.80
C ALA A 13 -8.30 1.73 33.33
N MET A 14 -7.36 2.26 32.56
CA MET A 14 -7.40 2.20 31.10
C MET A 14 -7.33 0.72 30.72
N PHE A 15 -8.47 0.05 30.71
CA PHE A 15 -8.69 -1.12 29.87
C PHE A 15 -8.73 -0.64 28.41
N GLY A 16 -7.60 -0.14 27.93
CA GLY A 16 -7.32 -0.08 26.51
C GLY A 16 -7.18 -1.53 26.05
N SER A 17 -8.18 -1.99 25.30
CA SER A 17 -8.26 -3.33 24.73
C SER A 17 -6.93 -3.78 24.13
N LEU A 18 -6.33 -4.78 24.78
CA LEU A 18 -5.24 -5.60 24.26
C LEU A 18 -5.76 -6.49 23.11
N SER A 19 -6.19 -5.92 21.97
CA SER A 19 -6.54 -6.71 20.77
C SER A 19 -6.56 -5.93 19.46
N TYR A 20 -5.70 -4.93 19.27
CA TYR A 20 -5.35 -4.49 17.92
C TYR A 20 -3.85 -4.43 17.79
N ALA A 21 -3.23 -5.61 17.71
CA ALA A 21 -2.02 -5.72 16.91
C ALA A 21 -2.44 -5.39 15.47
N THR A 22 -2.51 -4.09 15.15
CA THR A 22 -2.36 -3.62 13.79
C THR A 22 -1.18 -4.39 13.25
N TYR A 23 -1.39 -5.27 12.26
CA TYR A 23 -0.29 -5.89 11.56
C TYR A 23 0.66 -4.77 11.17
N SER A 24 1.76 -4.66 11.92
CA SER A 24 2.83 -3.76 11.58
C SER A 24 3.46 -4.48 10.41
N TRP A 25 2.93 -4.22 9.22
CA TRP A 25 3.65 -4.34 7.98
C TRP A 25 4.87 -3.43 8.15
N ILE A 26 5.89 -3.92 8.88
CA ILE A 26 7.19 -3.29 9.07
C ILE A 26 7.81 -3.43 7.71
N SER A 27 7.47 -2.48 6.86
CA SER A 27 7.86 -2.58 5.49
C SER A 27 9.24 -1.95 5.35
N PRO A 28 10.21 -2.65 4.73
CA PRO A 28 11.39 -2.00 4.18
C PRO A 28 11.02 -0.97 3.09
N THR A 29 9.73 -0.85 2.71
CA THR A 29 9.22 0.01 1.64
C THR A 29 9.79 1.40 1.67
N ARG A 30 9.91 2.11 2.80
CA ARG A 30 10.31 3.53 2.71
C ARG A 30 11.74 3.71 2.17
N SER A 31 12.69 2.88 2.60
CA SER A 31 14.07 2.94 2.11
C SER A 31 14.15 2.46 0.65
N VAL A 32 13.46 1.37 0.35
CA VAL A 32 13.37 0.75 -0.98
C VAL A 32 12.72 1.69 -2.00
N ILE A 33 11.57 2.25 -1.66
CA ILE A 33 10.83 3.21 -2.47
C ILE A 33 11.68 4.44 -2.69
N ASN A 34 12.30 5.01 -1.66
CA ASN A 34 13.17 6.18 -1.86
C ASN A 34 14.31 5.90 -2.84
N LYS A 35 14.92 4.71 -2.81
CA LYS A 35 15.93 4.28 -3.80
C LYS A 35 15.35 4.16 -5.21
N ILE A 36 14.11 3.69 -5.33
CA ILE A 36 13.44 3.50 -6.63
C ILE A 36 12.95 4.83 -7.22
N THR A 37 12.45 5.75 -6.39
CA THR A 37 11.72 6.95 -6.85
C THR A 37 12.57 8.17 -7.09
N ASN A 38 13.75 8.29 -6.47
CA ASN A 38 14.55 9.52 -6.55
C ASN A 38 15.38 9.64 -7.84
N ASP A 39 15.77 8.53 -8.48
CA ASP A 39 16.84 8.57 -9.47
C ASP A 39 16.43 8.16 -10.91
N ASN A 40 15.27 7.50 -11.14
CA ASN A 40 15.07 6.74 -12.41
C ASN A 40 13.64 6.72 -12.99
N LEU A 41 12.91 7.83 -12.93
CA LEU A 41 11.55 7.91 -13.49
C LEU A 41 11.60 8.32 -14.98
N VAL A 42 11.11 7.45 -15.88
CA VAL A 42 10.86 7.81 -17.28
C VAL A 42 9.36 8.00 -17.52
N TYR A 43 9.05 9.18 -18.07
CA TYR A 43 7.71 9.72 -18.29
C TYR A 43 7.03 9.15 -19.54
N THR A 44 5.72 8.88 -19.47
CA THR A 44 4.86 8.82 -20.65
C THR A 44 3.67 9.80 -20.50
N PRO A 45 3.52 10.80 -21.41
CA PRO A 45 2.41 11.74 -21.38
C PRO A 45 1.17 11.11 -22.00
N ARG A 46 0.14 10.87 -21.19
CA ARG A 46 -1.25 11.25 -21.49
C ARG A 46 -2.06 11.22 -20.20
N ASN A 47 -2.55 12.38 -19.77
CA ASN A 47 -3.56 12.58 -18.72
C ASN A 47 -3.13 12.28 -17.26
N GLY A 48 -2.28 13.11 -16.66
CA GLY A 48 -2.01 13.07 -15.21
C GLY A 48 -0.84 12.20 -14.76
N GLY A 49 -0.12 11.59 -15.71
CA GLY A 49 1.24 11.03 -15.56
C GLY A 49 1.30 9.67 -14.86
N THR A 50 1.55 8.62 -15.63
CA THR A 50 2.08 7.35 -15.10
C THR A 50 3.57 7.28 -15.45
N TYR A 51 4.41 7.03 -14.47
CA TYR A 51 5.86 6.91 -14.60
C TYR A 51 6.24 5.46 -14.48
N LYS A 52 6.79 4.88 -15.55
CA LYS A 52 7.35 3.53 -15.46
C LYS A 52 8.71 3.60 -14.79
N VAL A 53 9.01 2.58 -14.00
CA VAL A 53 10.28 2.48 -13.29
C VAL A 53 11.25 1.69 -14.16
N MET A 54 12.30 2.38 -14.63
CA MET A 54 13.38 1.69 -15.34
C MET A 54 14.18 0.83 -14.39
N TYR A 55 14.59 -0.34 -14.87
CA TYR A 55 15.55 -1.16 -14.17
C TYR A 55 16.90 -0.45 -14.10
N ILE A 56 17.51 -0.50 -12.93
CA ILE A 56 18.89 -0.09 -12.71
C ILE A 56 19.65 -1.18 -11.95
N PRO A 57 20.97 -1.32 -12.14
CA PRO A 57 21.76 -2.35 -11.49
C PRO A 57 21.65 -2.39 -9.96
N GLU A 58 21.37 -1.26 -9.30
CA GLU A 58 21.19 -1.18 -7.85
C GLU A 58 19.96 -1.98 -7.37
N PHE A 59 19.04 -2.36 -8.27
CA PHE A 59 17.97 -3.28 -7.93
C PHE A 59 18.44 -4.71 -7.70
N ASP A 60 19.67 -5.08 -8.09
CA ASP A 60 20.25 -6.36 -7.70
C ASP A 60 20.53 -6.43 -6.20
N GLU A 61 20.85 -5.30 -5.56
CA GLU A 61 20.93 -5.23 -4.10
C GLU A 61 19.54 -5.32 -3.48
N LEU A 62 18.58 -4.62 -4.08
CA LEU A 62 17.19 -4.67 -3.62
C LEU A 62 16.61 -6.08 -3.67
N ARG A 63 16.96 -6.86 -4.71
CA ARG A 63 16.59 -8.26 -4.85
C ARG A 63 17.01 -9.08 -3.63
N LYS A 64 18.24 -8.85 -3.12
CA LYS A 64 18.78 -9.54 -1.94
C LYS A 64 18.04 -9.13 -0.67
N ASP A 65 17.80 -7.83 -0.50
CA ASP A 65 17.12 -7.28 0.68
C ASP A 65 15.67 -7.76 0.78
N LEU A 66 14.95 -7.78 -0.36
CA LEU A 66 13.56 -8.22 -0.41
C LEU A 66 13.40 -9.74 -0.45
N GLY A 67 14.45 -10.49 -0.81
CA GLY A 67 14.30 -11.90 -1.16
C GLY A 67 13.30 -12.13 -2.29
N ALA A 68 13.08 -11.13 -3.13
CA ALA A 68 12.13 -11.12 -4.24
C ALA A 68 12.81 -11.51 -5.55
N VAL A 69 12.00 -11.79 -6.57
CA VAL A 69 12.44 -11.84 -7.96
C VAL A 69 12.22 -10.46 -8.55
N ILE A 70 13.30 -9.84 -9.03
CA ILE A 70 13.24 -8.61 -9.81
C ILE A 70 13.64 -8.97 -11.24
N ASN A 71 12.70 -8.80 -12.16
CA ASN A 71 12.90 -8.99 -13.59
C ASN A 71 13.02 -7.63 -14.27
N HIS A 72 13.71 -7.61 -15.40
CA HIS A 72 13.80 -6.45 -16.27
C HIS A 72 13.33 -6.83 -17.68
N ASP A 73 12.06 -6.58 -17.97
CA ASP A 73 11.54 -6.75 -19.33
C ASP A 73 11.59 -5.41 -20.06
N ASP A 74 12.21 -5.38 -21.24
CA ASP A 74 12.40 -4.17 -22.04
C ASP A 74 13.01 -2.99 -21.25
N GLY A 75 13.88 -3.29 -20.28
CA GLY A 75 14.53 -2.29 -19.42
C GLY A 75 13.65 -1.75 -18.28
N PHE A 76 12.46 -2.29 -18.04
CA PHE A 76 11.56 -1.87 -16.97
C PHE A 76 11.41 -2.93 -15.89
N VAL A 77 11.17 -2.47 -14.66
CA VAL A 77 11.10 -3.32 -13.48
C VAL A 77 9.79 -4.09 -13.42
N GLN A 78 9.91 -5.37 -13.06
CA GLN A 78 8.84 -6.18 -12.50
C GLN A 78 9.36 -6.81 -11.19
N ILE A 79 8.53 -6.83 -10.14
CA ILE A 79 8.88 -7.38 -8.83
C ILE A 79 7.81 -8.38 -8.39
N ASP A 80 8.24 -9.58 -8.04
CA ASP A 80 7.39 -10.66 -7.57
C ASP A 80 8.01 -11.40 -6.37
N PRO A 81 7.20 -12.00 -5.48
CA PRO A 81 7.72 -12.95 -4.51
C PRO A 81 8.40 -14.14 -5.21
N PRO A 82 9.36 -14.81 -4.55
CA PRO A 82 9.96 -16.02 -5.10
C PRO A 82 8.89 -17.10 -5.28
N ASN A 83 9.00 -17.88 -6.35
CA ASN A 83 8.08 -18.97 -6.72
C ASN A 83 6.62 -18.54 -6.97
N THR A 84 6.39 -17.26 -7.30
CA THR A 84 5.07 -16.79 -7.72
C THR A 84 4.62 -17.54 -8.97
N PRO A 85 3.41 -18.16 -9.00
CA PRO A 85 2.89 -18.81 -10.19
C PRO A 85 2.83 -17.83 -11.37
N LEU A 86 3.15 -18.29 -12.59
CA LEU A 86 3.24 -17.43 -13.79
C LEU A 86 2.02 -16.52 -13.99
N LYS A 87 0.80 -17.02 -13.75
CA LYS A 87 -0.44 -16.24 -13.89
C LYS A 87 -0.59 -15.07 -12.90
N TYR A 88 0.23 -15.02 -11.85
CA TYR A 88 0.22 -13.95 -10.84
C TYR A 88 1.49 -13.10 -10.89
N GLN A 89 2.50 -13.51 -11.67
CA GLN A 89 3.68 -12.68 -11.89
C GLN A 89 3.29 -11.40 -12.61
N GLY A 90 3.97 -10.31 -12.29
CA GLY A 90 3.67 -9.03 -12.93
C GLY A 90 2.34 -8.43 -12.47
N GLN A 91 1.67 -8.95 -11.43
CA GLN A 91 0.40 -8.39 -10.95
C GLN A 91 0.60 -7.44 -9.75
N CYS A 92 -0.35 -6.52 -9.54
CA CYS A 92 -0.31 -5.54 -8.46
C CYS A 92 -0.22 -6.18 -7.05
N VAL A 93 -0.96 -7.27 -6.82
CA VAL A 93 -0.93 -8.05 -5.57
C VAL A 93 0.44 -8.69 -5.35
N SER A 94 1.10 -9.14 -6.43
CA SER A 94 2.42 -9.77 -6.36
C SER A 94 3.45 -8.78 -5.83
N LEU A 95 3.50 -7.59 -6.43
CA LEU A 95 4.34 -6.49 -5.94
C LEU A 95 4.11 -6.19 -4.46
N VAL A 96 2.84 -5.99 -4.05
CA VAL A 96 2.51 -5.69 -2.66
C VAL A 96 3.00 -6.79 -1.72
N LYS A 97 2.80 -8.06 -2.09
CA LYS A 97 3.29 -9.19 -1.31
C LYS A 97 4.81 -9.24 -1.23
N ALA A 98 5.51 -8.93 -2.30
CA ALA A 98 6.98 -8.88 -2.32
C ALA A 98 7.52 -7.81 -1.36
N LEU A 99 6.91 -6.62 -1.36
CA LEU A 99 7.38 -5.46 -0.57
C LEU A 99 6.97 -5.49 0.90
N THR A 100 5.95 -6.28 1.24
CA THR A 100 5.41 -6.37 2.61
C THR A 100 5.57 -7.73 3.25
N TYR A 101 6.10 -8.71 2.51
CA TYR A 101 6.18 -10.11 2.90
C TYR A 101 4.81 -10.74 3.23
N ALA A 102 3.73 -10.20 2.66
CA ALA A 102 2.36 -10.69 2.90
C ALA A 102 2.15 -12.10 2.31
N ARG A 103 1.67 -13.02 3.15
CA ARG A 103 1.40 -14.41 2.77
C ARG A 103 -0.08 -14.71 2.52
N HIS A 104 -0.97 -13.89 3.09
CA HIS A 104 -2.42 -14.09 3.01
C HIS A 104 -2.95 -13.91 1.58
N GLN A 105 -4.02 -14.63 1.28
CA GLN A 105 -4.77 -14.44 0.03
C GLN A 105 -5.61 -13.17 0.10
N THR A 106 -5.91 -12.56 -1.05
CA THR A 106 -6.70 -11.30 -1.10
C THR A 106 -8.11 -11.47 -0.53
N SER A 107 -8.69 -12.68 -0.59
CA SER A 107 -9.96 -13.03 0.06
C SER A 107 -9.92 -12.90 1.59
N GLN A 108 -8.72 -12.93 2.19
CA GLN A 108 -8.51 -12.79 3.63
C GLN A 108 -8.22 -11.35 4.05
N TRP A 109 -7.90 -10.46 3.09
CA TRP A 109 -7.61 -9.07 3.37
C TRP A 109 -8.86 -8.35 3.85
N LYS A 110 -8.70 -7.45 4.81
CA LYS A 110 -9.80 -6.62 5.32
C LYS A 110 -9.46 -5.14 5.22
N PRO A 111 -10.46 -4.27 4.99
CA PRO A 111 -10.24 -2.83 4.94
C PRO A 111 -9.87 -2.31 6.34
N GLY A 112 -8.78 -1.56 6.40
CA GLY A 112 -8.36 -0.77 7.54
C GLY A 112 -8.83 0.68 7.45
N PRO A 113 -8.05 1.63 7.99
CA PRO A 113 -8.25 3.07 7.76
C PRO A 113 -8.34 3.41 6.26
N GLN A 114 -9.16 4.42 5.92
CA GLN A 114 -9.46 4.81 4.53
C GLN A 114 -8.55 5.94 4.06
N VAL A 115 -7.94 5.79 2.88
CA VAL A 115 -7.04 6.81 2.33
C VAL A 115 -7.84 8.10 2.00
N GLY A 116 -7.24 9.27 2.23
CA GLY A 116 -7.89 10.58 2.05
C GLY A 116 -8.87 10.99 3.16
N VAL A 117 -9.23 10.07 4.06
CA VAL A 117 -9.99 10.38 5.28
C VAL A 117 -9.04 10.52 6.45
N ASP A 118 -8.15 9.55 6.62
CA ASP A 118 -7.14 9.53 7.67
C ASP A 118 -5.80 10.05 7.16
N ASN A 119 -5.04 10.73 8.03
CA ASN A 119 -3.67 11.12 7.68
C ASN A 119 -2.76 9.88 7.73
N MET A 120 -2.40 9.35 6.57
CA MET A 120 -1.61 8.13 6.44
C MET A 120 -0.16 8.43 6.12
N ARG A 121 0.72 7.63 6.72
CA ARG A 121 2.14 7.68 6.40
C ARG A 121 2.41 6.97 5.07
N PRO A 122 3.32 7.51 4.24
CA PRO A 122 3.88 6.80 3.08
C PRO A 122 4.46 5.43 3.43
N GLY A 123 4.51 4.53 2.45
CA GLY A 123 5.06 3.18 2.53
C GLY A 123 4.05 2.10 2.98
N ARG A 124 2.78 2.44 3.16
CA ARG A 124 1.73 1.51 3.58
C ARG A 124 1.15 0.78 2.37
N ALA A 125 0.95 -0.54 2.50
CA ALA A 125 0.18 -1.28 1.52
C ALA A 125 -1.31 -0.96 1.65
N ILE A 126 -1.91 -0.69 0.51
CA ILE A 126 -3.33 -0.33 0.35
C ILE A 126 -3.95 -1.22 -0.72
N ALA A 127 -5.26 -1.40 -0.63
CA ALA A 127 -6.04 -2.06 -1.68
C ALA A 127 -7.40 -1.40 -1.83
N ALA A 128 -7.96 -1.53 -3.03
CA ALA A 128 -9.34 -1.18 -3.30
C ALA A 128 -10.26 -2.21 -2.63
N PHE A 129 -11.28 -1.73 -1.90
CA PHE A 129 -12.33 -2.56 -1.33
C PHE A 129 -13.71 -2.07 -1.77
N ASN A 130 -14.63 -3.01 -2.02
CA ASN A 130 -16.03 -2.71 -2.29
C ASN A 130 -16.81 -2.42 -0.99
N SER A 131 -18.09 -2.04 -1.12
CA SER A 131 -18.99 -1.77 0.01
C SER A 131 -19.23 -2.96 0.95
N TYR A 132 -18.95 -4.20 0.50
CA TYR A 132 -18.99 -5.41 1.32
C TYR A 132 -17.68 -5.65 2.10
N GLY A 133 -16.66 -4.80 1.90
CA GLY A 133 -15.35 -4.95 2.53
C GLY A 133 -14.50 -6.06 1.90
N GLU A 134 -14.74 -6.38 0.63
CA GLU A 134 -14.01 -7.38 -0.14
C GLU A 134 -13.03 -6.70 -1.11
N TYR A 135 -11.89 -7.36 -1.36
CA TYR A 135 -10.89 -6.88 -2.31
C TYR A 135 -11.49 -6.68 -3.71
N ALA A 136 -11.28 -5.49 -4.29
CA ALA A 136 -11.88 -5.05 -5.54
C ALA A 136 -10.85 -4.85 -6.66
N GLY A 137 -9.90 -5.77 -6.81
CA GLY A 137 -9.11 -5.89 -8.04
C GLY A 137 -7.80 -5.10 -8.10
N HIS A 138 -7.54 -4.14 -7.21
CA HIS A 138 -6.27 -3.40 -7.20
C HIS A 138 -5.62 -3.23 -5.83
N ALA A 139 -4.29 -3.31 -5.79
CA ALA A 139 -3.45 -3.11 -4.61
C ALA A 139 -2.19 -2.32 -4.96
N ALA A 140 -1.68 -1.53 -4.02
CA ALA A 140 -0.48 -0.71 -4.23
C ALA A 140 0.24 -0.39 -2.93
N ILE A 141 1.40 0.27 -3.04
CA ILE A 141 2.03 0.96 -1.91
C ILE A 141 1.74 2.46 -2.01
N LEU A 142 1.24 3.06 -0.93
CA LEU A 142 0.99 4.50 -0.84
C LEU A 142 2.31 5.28 -0.76
N LEU A 143 2.52 6.24 -1.67
CA LEU A 143 3.68 7.13 -1.66
C LEU A 143 3.38 8.48 -1.02
N SER A 144 2.24 9.06 -1.36
CA SER A 144 1.78 10.34 -0.82
C SER A 144 0.28 10.48 -1.00
N GLN A 145 -0.32 11.43 -0.28
CA GLN A 145 -1.69 11.85 -0.48
C GLN A 145 -1.76 13.38 -0.38
N ASP A 146 -2.63 13.98 -1.16
CA ASP A 146 -2.93 15.41 -1.15
C ASP A 146 -4.44 15.64 -1.26
N SER A 147 -4.88 16.88 -1.49
CA SER A 147 -6.31 17.20 -1.60
C SER A 147 -6.98 16.65 -2.87
N GLU A 148 -6.22 16.28 -3.89
CA GLU A 148 -6.73 15.82 -5.18
C GLU A 148 -6.71 14.31 -5.32
N GLY A 149 -5.82 13.61 -4.61
CA GLY A 149 -5.70 12.16 -4.73
C GLY A 149 -4.57 11.53 -3.92
N ILE A 150 -4.18 10.35 -4.37
CA ILE A 150 -3.11 9.54 -3.80
C ILE A 150 -2.09 9.24 -4.88
N THR A 151 -0.81 9.34 -4.55
CA THR A 151 0.27 8.83 -5.42
C THR A 151 0.65 7.45 -4.93
N VAL A 152 0.71 6.50 -5.85
CA VAL A 152 0.93 5.09 -5.53
C VAL A 152 2.08 4.52 -6.34
N PHE A 153 2.71 3.50 -5.77
CA PHE A 153 3.68 2.63 -6.42
C PHE A 153 3.02 1.25 -6.58
N ASP A 154 2.75 0.87 -7.81
CA ASP A 154 2.07 -0.38 -8.13
C ASP A 154 2.70 -1.09 -9.33
N GLN A 155 2.06 -2.18 -9.76
CA GLN A 155 2.48 -2.98 -10.90
C GLN A 155 1.25 -3.34 -11.71
N ASN A 156 1.38 -3.36 -13.04
CA ASN A 156 0.29 -3.68 -13.98
C ASN A 156 -0.84 -2.66 -14.05
N TRP A 157 -0.63 -1.42 -13.62
CA TRP A 157 -1.63 -0.37 -13.83
C TRP A 157 -1.91 -0.10 -15.31
N LEU A 158 -0.87 -0.18 -16.13
CA LEU A 158 -0.91 0.00 -17.58
C LEU A 158 -1.17 -1.32 -18.34
N GLU A 159 -1.58 -2.38 -17.63
CA GLU A 159 -1.83 -3.72 -18.20
C GLU A 159 -0.60 -4.36 -18.89
N ASP A 160 0.60 -3.95 -18.50
CA ASP A 160 1.86 -4.40 -19.12
C ASP A 160 2.86 -4.99 -18.13
N GLN A 161 2.38 -5.41 -16.95
CA GLN A 161 3.13 -6.12 -15.89
C GLN A 161 4.27 -5.34 -15.23
N ARG A 162 4.50 -4.09 -15.64
CA ARG A 162 5.62 -3.28 -15.17
C ARG A 162 5.22 -2.45 -13.96
N VAL A 163 6.23 -2.16 -13.14
CA VAL A 163 6.11 -1.27 -12.00
C VAL A 163 5.93 0.17 -12.49
N ALA A 164 4.98 0.87 -11.86
CA ALA A 164 4.69 2.25 -12.17
C ALA A 164 4.40 3.08 -10.92
N ILE A 165 4.58 4.39 -11.08
CA ILE A 165 4.12 5.41 -10.14
C ILE A 165 3.08 6.26 -10.84
N HIS A 166 1.94 6.46 -10.21
CA HIS A 166 0.90 7.33 -10.76
C HIS A 166 0.01 7.89 -9.67
N LYS A 167 -0.83 8.85 -10.06
CA LYS A 167 -1.83 9.46 -9.19
C LYS A 167 -3.22 8.87 -9.46
N ILE A 168 -3.88 8.43 -8.41
CA ILE A 168 -5.31 8.08 -8.41
C ILE A 168 -6.06 9.25 -7.78
N ASN A 169 -6.99 9.83 -8.52
CA ASN A 169 -7.73 11.01 -8.07
C ASN A 169 -8.91 10.63 -7.15
N PHE A 170 -9.26 11.53 -6.23
CA PHE A 170 -10.54 11.49 -5.54
C PHE A 170 -11.65 11.90 -6.53
N LYS A 171 -12.44 10.92 -7.00
CA LYS A 171 -13.45 11.16 -8.05
C LYS A 171 -14.81 11.62 -7.54
N THR A 172 -15.08 11.49 -6.24
CA THR A 172 -16.37 11.83 -5.63
C THR A 172 -16.16 12.76 -4.46
N LEU A 173 -17.09 13.71 -4.23
CA LEU A 173 -17.04 14.60 -3.05
C LEU A 173 -17.40 13.86 -1.75
N ASN A 174 -17.99 12.67 -1.85
CA ASN A 174 -18.45 11.89 -0.71
C ASN A 174 -17.37 10.89 -0.27
N LYS A 175 -16.59 11.27 0.74
CA LYS A 175 -15.71 10.38 1.50
C LYS A 175 -16.45 9.08 1.85
N GLY A 176 -15.79 7.92 1.72
CA GLY A 176 -16.41 6.61 2.01
C GLY A 176 -17.12 5.93 0.84
N LYS A 177 -17.23 6.54 -0.35
CA LYS A 177 -18.02 6.00 -1.48
C LYS A 177 -17.20 5.60 -2.71
N GLY A 178 -16.04 4.99 -2.50
CA GLY A 178 -15.26 4.41 -3.61
C GLY A 178 -15.89 3.16 -4.21
N ASP A 179 -16.50 2.31 -3.36
CA ASP A 179 -17.19 1.06 -3.73
C ASP A 179 -16.40 0.16 -4.69
N GLY A 180 -15.07 0.09 -4.48
CA GLY A 180 -14.20 -0.75 -5.29
C GLY A 180 -13.82 -0.19 -6.65
N ASP A 181 -14.23 1.04 -7.02
CA ASP A 181 -13.71 1.71 -8.21
C ASP A 181 -12.21 1.98 -8.04
N ILE A 182 -11.38 1.17 -8.70
CA ILE A 182 -9.91 1.25 -8.63
C ILE A 182 -9.37 2.58 -9.14
N THR A 183 -10.18 3.35 -9.88
CA THR A 183 -9.77 4.66 -10.38
C THR A 183 -10.20 5.81 -9.47
N ASN A 184 -10.84 5.50 -8.34
CA ASN A 184 -11.22 6.44 -7.29
C ASN A 184 -10.41 6.18 -6.03
N ALA A 185 -9.63 7.16 -5.58
CA ALA A 185 -8.79 7.03 -4.40
C ALA A 185 -9.59 6.74 -3.11
N TYR A 186 -10.88 7.09 -3.03
CA TYR A 186 -11.74 6.71 -1.91
C TYR A 186 -12.08 5.22 -1.86
N SER A 187 -11.73 4.43 -2.86
CA SER A 187 -11.87 2.96 -2.79
C SER A 187 -10.77 2.31 -1.97
N TYR A 188 -9.70 3.05 -1.65
CA TYR A 188 -8.49 2.48 -1.08
C TYR A 188 -8.47 2.57 0.43
N PHE A 189 -8.05 1.45 1.03
CA PHE A 189 -7.89 1.30 2.47
C PHE A 189 -6.56 0.62 2.75
N ILE A 190 -5.97 0.88 3.93
CA ILE A 190 -4.84 0.09 4.42
C ILE A 190 -5.28 -1.36 4.55
N ILE A 191 -4.45 -2.28 4.05
CA ILE A 191 -4.72 -3.72 4.18
C ILE A 191 -4.50 -4.17 5.63
N LYS A 192 -5.51 -4.84 6.21
CA LYS A 192 -5.44 -5.57 7.49
C LYS A 192 -5.46 -7.07 7.26
#